data_AF-A0A7C6Y983-F1
#
_entry.id   AF-A0A7C6Y983-F1
#
_cell.length_a   1.000
_cell.length_b   1.000
_cell.length_c   1.000
_cell.angle_alpha   90.00
_cell.angle_beta   90.00
_cell.angle_gamma   90.00
#
_symmetry.space_group_name_H-M   'P 1'
#
loop_
_entity.id
_entity.type
_entity.pdbx_description
1 polymer ?
#
loop_
_entity_poly.entity_id
_entity_poly.type
_entity_poly.pdbx_seq_one_letter_code
_entity_poly.pdbx_strand_id
1 'polypeptide(L)'
;MIAESQGAPFLLNFDERAIAGLLREARMSGKEDFINKDNVWNYASVGCLENTMVGNDRSGTVDINVNLYKALELTLGRGYDLITYKDSLWGKPYPRKRHSFDTGDPGKFKTFEEFYNAFEKQVEFIIENIARLYDKSNIVRAKYHPTPYLSCLVKGCIDKALDINQGGAELRYVTVEGVTFATTVDSLLAIKYLVFDKKICTMDELITALKNNWEGCEKLRQIVKNKAPKYGRNDDEADLLAQKFMKCWTDEVWKHKTSITDAQLRPGMLSWNYWISDGYILPASPDGRLNGEFLSNAICPVNGADTKGPTANINSVGIAIGGKSENGIILTMSIIFRTEQAIRLHCLLQW
;
A
#
# COMPACT_ATOMS: atom_id res chain seq x y z
N MET A 1 -8.69 -4.81 29.59
CA MET A 1 -7.62 -4.93 28.55
C MET A 1 -7.69 -3.84 27.50
N ILE A 2 -8.51 -3.91 26.43
CA ILE A 2 -8.55 -2.85 25.39
C ILE A 2 -8.87 -1.46 25.97
N ALA A 3 -9.90 -1.37 26.82
CA ALA A 3 -10.34 -0.13 27.46
C ALA A 3 -9.31 0.52 28.41
N GLU A 4 -8.30 -0.24 28.84
CA GLU A 4 -7.27 0.21 29.81
C GLU A 4 -5.89 0.31 29.17
N SER A 5 -5.78 -0.06 27.89
CA SER A 5 -4.52 -0.12 27.18
C SER A 5 -4.26 1.16 26.37
N GLN A 6 -2.99 1.41 26.09
CA GLN A 6 -2.56 2.40 25.12
C GLN A 6 -2.53 1.82 23.69
N GLY A 7 -3.58 1.06 23.32
CA GLY A 7 -3.71 0.43 22.00
C GLY A 7 -3.33 -1.05 21.91
N ALA A 8 -3.30 -1.78 23.04
CA ALA A 8 -2.97 -3.21 23.10
C ALA A 8 -4.05 -4.03 23.85
N PRO A 9 -4.33 -5.29 23.49
CA PRO A 9 -3.66 -6.09 22.48
C PRO A 9 -4.11 -5.64 21.10
N PHE A 10 -3.23 -5.85 20.12
CA PHE A 10 -3.68 -5.94 18.75
C PHE A 10 -4.57 -7.17 18.65
N LEU A 11 -5.84 -6.97 18.28
CA LEU A 11 -6.73 -8.07 17.98
C LEU A 11 -6.30 -8.68 16.64
N LEU A 12 -5.42 -9.68 16.71
CA LEU A 12 -5.07 -10.55 15.61
C LEU A 12 -6.20 -11.59 15.41
N ASN A 13 -7.43 -11.15 15.20
CA ASN A 13 -8.58 -12.06 15.09
C ASN A 13 -8.74 -12.58 13.66
N PHE A 14 -7.65 -13.10 13.10
CA PHE A 14 -7.50 -13.33 11.68
C PHE A 14 -6.86 -14.67 11.35
N ASP A 15 -6.85 -15.67 12.22
CA ASP A 15 -6.22 -16.97 11.92
C ASP A 15 -6.67 -17.52 10.57
N GLU A 16 -7.98 -17.49 10.26
CA GLU A 16 -8.50 -17.88 8.93
C GLU A 16 -7.83 -17.10 7.78
N ARG A 17 -7.59 -15.81 7.97
CA ARG A 17 -7.03 -14.90 6.96
C ARG A 17 -5.51 -14.97 6.89
N ALA A 18 -4.83 -14.99 8.03
CA ALA A 18 -3.39 -15.14 8.13
C ALA A 18 -2.97 -16.48 7.55
N ILE A 19 -3.65 -17.57 7.94
CA ILE A 19 -3.40 -18.91 7.39
C ILE A 19 -3.68 -18.94 5.88
N ALA A 20 -4.81 -18.42 5.41
CA ALA A 20 -5.09 -18.39 3.98
C ALA A 20 -4.08 -17.52 3.20
N GLY A 21 -3.61 -16.42 3.79
CA GLY A 21 -2.56 -15.57 3.25
C GLY A 21 -1.22 -16.29 3.13
N LEU A 22 -0.77 -16.97 4.19
CA LEU A 22 0.45 -17.76 4.21
C LEU A 22 0.39 -18.95 3.24
N LEU A 23 -0.75 -19.66 3.18
CA LEU A 23 -0.95 -20.74 2.20
C LEU A 23 -0.94 -20.21 0.77
N ARG A 24 -1.47 -19.00 0.52
CA ARG A 24 -1.38 -18.37 -0.80
C ARG A 24 0.06 -17.98 -1.10
N GLU A 25 0.77 -17.36 -0.16
CA GLU A 25 2.18 -17.03 -0.29
C GLU A 25 2.99 -18.27 -0.69
N ALA A 26 2.78 -19.39 -0.01
CA ALA A 26 3.42 -20.66 -0.32
C ALA A 26 3.22 -21.06 -1.78
N ARG A 27 1.98 -20.98 -2.29
CA ARG A 27 1.66 -21.27 -3.70
C ARG A 27 2.28 -20.29 -4.67
N MET A 28 2.29 -19.00 -4.32
CA MET A 28 2.84 -17.94 -5.16
C MET A 28 4.37 -18.04 -5.26
N SER A 29 5.04 -18.51 -4.21
CA SER A 29 6.49 -18.61 -4.12
C SER A 29 7.07 -20.01 -4.36
N GLY A 30 6.21 -21.03 -4.54
CA GLY A 30 6.62 -22.43 -4.66
C GLY A 30 7.26 -22.99 -3.39
N LYS A 31 6.71 -22.65 -2.22
CA LYS A 31 7.21 -22.99 -0.88
C LYS A 31 6.23 -23.83 -0.05
N GLU A 32 5.37 -24.60 -0.70
CA GLU A 32 4.39 -25.47 -0.04
C GLU A 32 5.03 -26.55 0.85
N ASP A 33 6.27 -26.94 0.57
CA ASP A 33 7.04 -27.86 1.43
C ASP A 33 7.31 -27.27 2.83
N PHE A 34 7.37 -25.94 2.93
CA PHE A 34 7.66 -25.22 4.18
C PHE A 34 6.41 -24.59 4.81
N ILE A 35 5.38 -24.29 4.02
CA ILE A 35 4.12 -23.70 4.49
C ILE A 35 2.95 -24.50 3.90
N ASN A 36 2.31 -25.31 4.72
CA ASN A 36 1.19 -26.17 4.32
C ASN A 36 0.16 -26.32 5.44
N LYS A 37 -0.95 -27.00 5.14
CA LYS A 37 -2.08 -27.13 6.07
C LYS A 37 -1.70 -27.79 7.41
N ASP A 38 -0.65 -28.61 7.42
CA ASP A 38 -0.25 -29.36 8.61
C ASP A 38 0.59 -28.53 9.58
N ASN A 39 1.22 -27.43 9.10
CA ASN A 39 2.12 -26.61 9.92
C ASN A 39 1.78 -25.12 9.98
N VAL A 40 0.97 -24.59 9.07
CA VAL A 40 0.75 -23.13 8.89
C VAL A 40 0.18 -22.45 10.13
N TRP A 41 -0.56 -23.19 10.98
CA TRP A 41 -1.10 -22.70 12.25
C TRP A 41 -0.01 -22.36 13.29
N ASN A 42 1.25 -22.75 13.06
CA ASN A 42 2.39 -22.41 13.90
C ASN A 42 3.13 -21.14 13.44
N TYR A 43 2.42 -20.23 12.77
CA TYR A 43 2.94 -18.90 12.40
C TYR A 43 2.99 -17.98 13.63
N ALA A 44 3.74 -16.88 13.51
CA ALA A 44 3.72 -15.80 14.49
C ALA A 44 3.69 -14.44 13.79
N SER A 45 3.22 -13.42 14.51
CA SER A 45 3.36 -12.03 14.11
C SER A 45 4.77 -11.54 14.44
N VAL A 46 5.43 -10.91 13.47
CA VAL A 46 6.76 -10.31 13.60
C VAL A 46 6.63 -8.80 13.48
N GLY A 47 7.23 -8.06 14.42
CA GLY A 47 7.22 -6.60 14.39
C GLY A 47 5.84 -6.02 14.71
N CYS A 48 5.14 -5.52 13.70
CA CYS A 48 3.82 -4.93 13.86
C CYS A 48 2.73 -6.01 13.73
N LEU A 49 2.47 -6.50 12.52
CA LEU A 49 1.36 -7.40 12.16
C LEU A 49 1.73 -8.40 11.04
N GLU A 50 3.01 -8.48 10.69
CA GLU A 50 3.50 -9.29 9.58
C GLU A 50 3.60 -10.75 10.01
N ASN A 51 2.83 -11.63 9.37
CA ASN A 51 2.80 -13.04 9.73
C ASN A 51 3.91 -13.81 9.02
N THR A 52 4.67 -14.64 9.75
CA THR A 52 5.71 -15.51 9.19
C THR A 52 5.76 -16.85 9.90
N MET A 53 6.40 -17.84 9.27
CA MET A 53 6.68 -19.12 9.93
C MET A 53 7.77 -18.99 10.98
N VAL A 54 7.59 -19.64 12.13
CA VAL A 54 8.53 -19.55 13.25
C VAL A 54 9.77 -20.42 13.01
N GLY A 55 10.95 -19.81 13.13
CA GLY A 55 12.24 -20.50 13.22
C GLY A 55 12.88 -20.89 11.88
N ASN A 56 12.22 -20.68 10.74
CA ASN A 56 12.79 -20.97 9.42
C ASN A 56 12.64 -19.84 8.38
N ASP A 57 12.03 -18.73 8.79
CA ASP A 57 11.73 -17.58 7.93
C ASP A 57 12.67 -16.40 8.19
N ARG A 58 13.18 -15.82 7.10
CA ARG A 58 13.81 -14.50 7.08
C ARG A 58 13.10 -13.58 6.11
N SER A 59 12.01 -13.00 6.57
CA SER A 59 11.30 -11.95 5.85
C SER A 59 11.81 -10.57 6.25
N GLY A 60 12.13 -9.72 5.27
CA GLY A 60 12.22 -8.28 5.49
C GLY A 60 10.81 -7.70 5.51
N THR A 61 10.40 -7.04 6.60
CA THR A 61 9.00 -6.62 6.76
C THR A 61 8.75 -5.15 6.45
N VAL A 62 9.68 -4.24 6.75
CA VAL A 62 9.52 -2.78 6.54
C VAL A 62 10.60 -2.17 5.64
N ASP A 63 11.28 -3.02 4.88
CA ASP A 63 12.44 -2.67 4.06
C ASP A 63 12.08 -1.83 2.81
N ILE A 64 10.86 -1.97 2.30
CA ILE A 64 10.37 -1.31 1.09
C ILE A 64 9.01 -0.69 1.37
N ASN A 65 8.87 0.63 1.18
CA ASN A 65 7.61 1.36 1.38
C ASN A 65 7.29 2.14 0.10
N VAL A 66 6.28 1.69 -0.64
CA VAL A 66 5.89 2.30 -1.92
C VAL A 66 4.72 3.25 -1.71
N ASN A 67 4.90 4.51 -2.10
CA ASN A 67 3.80 5.47 -2.10
C ASN A 67 2.96 5.29 -3.37
N LEU A 68 1.79 4.68 -3.21
CA LEU A 68 0.91 4.31 -4.33
C LEU A 68 0.33 5.54 -5.04
N TYR A 69 0.04 6.61 -4.31
CA TYR A 69 -0.43 7.88 -4.87
C TYR A 69 0.59 8.51 -5.83
N LYS A 70 1.88 8.21 -5.67
CA LYS A 70 2.91 8.71 -6.58
C LYS A 70 2.69 8.27 -8.03
N ALA A 71 2.17 7.06 -8.27
CA ALA A 71 1.84 6.62 -9.62
C ALA A 71 0.78 7.52 -10.26
N LEU A 72 -0.19 8.00 -9.48
CA LEU A 72 -1.24 8.90 -9.96
C LEU A 72 -0.67 10.27 -10.30
N GLU A 73 0.19 10.82 -9.44
CA GLU A 73 0.91 12.06 -9.72
C GLU A 73 1.72 11.96 -11.03
N LEU A 74 2.47 10.87 -11.20
CA LEU A 74 3.26 10.64 -12.42
C LEU A 74 2.38 10.49 -13.66
N THR A 75 1.18 9.93 -13.52
CA THR A 75 0.22 9.83 -14.63
C THR A 75 -0.25 11.23 -15.05
N LEU A 76 -0.68 12.05 -14.09
CA LEU A 76 -1.14 13.41 -14.31
C LEU A 76 -0.02 14.35 -14.78
N GLY A 77 1.20 14.12 -14.32
CA GLY A 77 2.39 14.90 -14.64
C GLY A 77 3.16 14.42 -15.85
N ARG A 78 2.70 13.37 -16.55
CA ARG A 78 3.39 12.77 -17.70
C ARG A 78 4.82 12.34 -17.35
N GLY A 79 4.98 11.70 -16.20
CA GLY A 79 6.25 11.25 -15.63
C GLY A 79 7.02 12.31 -14.84
N TYR A 80 6.49 13.53 -14.69
CA TYR A 80 7.05 14.58 -13.83
C TYR A 80 6.24 14.73 -12.54
N ASP A 81 6.87 15.31 -11.53
CA ASP A 81 6.16 15.83 -10.36
C ASP A 81 5.26 17.00 -10.76
N LEU A 82 4.10 17.14 -10.11
CA LEU A 82 3.15 18.23 -10.41
C LEU A 82 3.64 19.55 -9.81
N ILE A 83 4.32 19.49 -8.67
CA ILE A 83 4.87 20.65 -7.96
C ILE A 83 6.39 20.53 -7.82
N THR A 84 7.07 21.66 -7.74
CA THR A 84 8.49 21.70 -7.41
C THR A 84 8.65 21.54 -5.90
N TYR A 85 9.24 20.43 -5.45
CA TYR A 85 9.57 20.26 -4.03
C TYR A 85 10.72 21.17 -3.61
N LYS A 86 10.54 21.87 -2.48
CA LYS A 86 11.55 22.70 -1.83
C LYS A 86 11.97 22.02 -0.53
N ASP A 87 13.26 21.70 -0.42
CA ASP A 87 13.75 20.97 0.75
C ASP A 87 13.55 21.77 2.04
N SER A 88 12.98 21.15 3.07
CA SER A 88 12.75 21.80 4.36
C SER A 88 14.05 22.12 5.10
N LEU A 89 15.15 21.41 4.85
CA LEU A 89 16.41 21.59 5.57
C LEU A 89 17.24 22.77 5.04
N TRP A 90 17.33 22.92 3.71
CA TRP A 90 18.17 23.96 3.08
C TRP A 90 17.41 24.92 2.18
N GLY A 91 16.09 24.76 2.06
CA GLY A 91 15.22 25.72 1.38
C GLY A 91 15.48 25.86 -0.12
N LYS A 92 16.17 24.92 -0.77
CA LYS A 92 16.40 24.98 -2.22
C LYS A 92 15.40 24.09 -2.96
N PRO A 93 14.84 24.55 -4.10
CA PRO A 93 14.02 23.71 -4.95
C PRO A 93 14.88 22.61 -5.59
N TYR A 94 14.32 21.41 -5.69
CA TYR A 94 14.92 20.37 -6.52
C TYR A 94 14.71 20.70 -8.01
N PRO A 95 15.67 20.40 -8.88
CA PRO A 95 15.52 20.62 -10.31
C PRO A 95 14.39 19.74 -10.85
N ARG A 96 13.53 20.30 -11.68
CA ARG A 96 12.45 19.55 -12.34
C ARG A 96 13.05 18.44 -13.19
N LYS A 97 12.72 17.20 -12.85
CA LYS A 97 13.21 16.00 -13.53
C LYS A 97 12.03 15.11 -13.88
N ARG A 98 12.16 14.39 -15.00
CA ARG A 98 11.24 13.30 -15.32
C ARG A 98 11.65 12.06 -14.53
N HIS A 99 10.76 11.57 -13.68
CA HIS A 99 10.98 10.40 -12.83
C HIS A 99 10.51 9.10 -13.50
N SER A 100 9.55 9.18 -14.41
CA SER A 100 9.00 8.04 -15.17
C SER A 100 8.82 8.38 -16.66
N PHE A 101 8.42 7.41 -17.47
CA PHE A 101 8.07 7.61 -18.87
C PHE A 101 6.74 8.34 -19.06
N ASP A 102 6.53 8.87 -20.27
CA ASP A 102 5.28 9.52 -20.67
C ASP A 102 4.21 8.46 -20.96
N THR A 103 3.13 8.43 -20.17
CA THR A 103 1.99 7.54 -20.40
C THR A 103 0.91 8.15 -21.28
N GLY A 104 1.16 9.34 -21.85
CA GLY A 104 0.20 10.07 -22.68
C GLY A 104 -0.31 11.33 -21.97
N ASP A 105 -0.90 12.21 -22.76
CA ASP A 105 -1.47 13.47 -22.26
C ASP A 105 -2.79 13.20 -21.52
N PRO A 106 -2.87 13.46 -20.20
CA PRO A 106 -4.05 13.14 -19.40
C PRO A 106 -5.30 13.89 -19.87
N GLY A 107 -5.16 15.06 -20.49
CA GLY A 107 -6.28 15.81 -21.10
C GLY A 107 -6.87 15.17 -22.36
N LYS A 108 -6.21 14.16 -22.93
CA LYS A 108 -6.62 13.51 -24.18
C LYS A 108 -7.27 12.14 -24.00
N PHE A 109 -7.27 11.57 -22.79
CA PHE A 109 -7.96 10.32 -22.53
C PHE A 109 -9.47 10.50 -22.65
N LYS A 110 -10.13 9.63 -23.42
CA LYS A 110 -11.57 9.72 -23.71
C LYS A 110 -12.41 8.99 -22.67
N THR A 111 -11.82 8.00 -22.00
CA THR A 111 -12.51 7.16 -21.03
C THR A 111 -11.69 7.01 -19.75
N PHE A 112 -12.36 6.70 -18.64
CA PHE A 112 -11.67 6.40 -17.39
C PHE A 112 -10.74 5.19 -17.53
N GLU A 113 -11.11 4.18 -18.33
CA GLU A 113 -10.27 3.00 -18.55
C GLU A 113 -8.97 3.34 -19.31
N GLU A 114 -9.01 4.25 -20.29
CA GLU A 114 -7.78 4.73 -20.95
C GLU A 114 -6.84 5.41 -19.95
N PHE A 115 -7.40 6.24 -19.05
CA PHE A 115 -6.64 6.87 -17.97
C PHE A 115 -6.13 5.84 -16.94
N TYR A 116 -6.95 4.87 -16.56
CA TYR A 116 -6.60 3.82 -15.60
C TYR A 116 -5.46 2.95 -16.14
N ASN A 117 -5.49 2.59 -17.42
CA ASN A 117 -4.41 1.84 -18.08
C ASN A 117 -3.08 2.63 -18.09
N ALA A 118 -3.15 3.96 -18.23
CA ALA A 118 -1.96 4.82 -18.11
C ALA A 118 -1.43 4.85 -16.67
N PHE A 119 -2.33 4.86 -15.69
CA PHE A 119 -2.01 4.78 -14.27
C PHE A 119 -1.38 3.44 -13.87
N GLU A 120 -1.92 2.31 -14.35
CA GLU A 120 -1.35 0.98 -14.08
C GLU A 120 0.10 0.87 -14.54
N LYS A 121 0.43 1.43 -15.71
CA LYS A 121 1.82 1.49 -16.18
C LYS A 121 2.75 2.29 -15.25
N GLN A 122 2.23 3.33 -14.60
CA GLN A 122 3.00 4.07 -13.59
C GLN A 122 3.13 3.27 -12.28
N VAL A 123 2.13 2.47 -11.91
CA VAL A 123 2.20 1.54 -10.77
C VAL A 123 3.27 0.49 -11.01
N GLU A 124 3.27 -0.14 -12.19
CA GLU A 124 4.31 -1.09 -12.62
C GLU A 124 5.71 -0.48 -12.51
N PHE A 125 5.88 0.73 -13.06
CA PHE A 125 7.14 1.45 -13.01
C PHE A 125 7.65 1.71 -11.58
N ILE A 126 6.79 2.22 -10.68
CA ILE A 126 7.25 2.55 -9.31
C ILE A 126 7.61 1.28 -8.51
N ILE A 127 6.90 0.17 -8.75
CA ILE A 127 7.18 -1.11 -8.08
C ILE A 127 8.48 -1.73 -8.62
N GLU A 128 8.67 -1.77 -9.93
CA GLU A 128 9.93 -2.26 -10.53
C GLU A 128 11.11 -1.42 -10.03
N ASN A 129 10.98 -0.09 -10.03
CA ASN A 129 12.08 0.78 -9.66
C ASN A 129 12.44 0.67 -8.17
N ILE A 130 11.45 0.53 -7.28
CA ILE A 130 11.72 0.36 -5.85
C ILE A 130 12.28 -1.03 -5.53
N ALA A 131 11.82 -2.09 -6.22
CA ALA A 131 12.37 -3.44 -6.12
C ALA A 131 13.85 -3.47 -6.55
N ARG A 132 14.19 -2.85 -7.68
CA ARG A 132 15.57 -2.73 -8.16
C ARG A 132 16.46 -1.91 -7.21
N LEU A 133 15.93 -0.85 -6.61
CA LEU A 133 16.66 -0.07 -5.61
C LEU A 133 16.95 -0.91 -4.36
N TYR A 134 15.95 -1.66 -3.90
CA TYR A 134 16.13 -2.56 -2.77
C TYR A 134 17.16 -3.65 -3.06
N ASP A 135 17.13 -4.27 -4.24
CA ASP A 135 18.07 -5.35 -4.60
C ASP A 135 19.53 -4.89 -4.51
N LYS A 136 19.82 -3.66 -4.94
CA LYS A 136 21.15 -3.05 -4.78
C LYS A 136 21.57 -2.96 -3.31
N SER A 137 20.65 -2.54 -2.44
CA SER A 137 20.89 -2.49 -0.99
C SER A 137 21.04 -3.89 -0.40
N ASN A 138 20.29 -4.88 -0.91
CA ASN A 138 20.36 -6.27 -0.48
C ASN A 138 21.74 -6.88 -0.81
N ILE A 139 22.30 -6.62 -2.00
CA ILE A 139 23.66 -7.03 -2.39
C ILE A 139 24.70 -6.48 -1.41
N VAL A 140 24.59 -5.20 -1.04
CA VAL A 140 25.51 -4.58 -0.06
C VAL A 140 25.34 -5.24 1.31
N ARG A 141 24.11 -5.48 1.77
CA ARG A 141 23.82 -6.12 3.06
C ARG A 141 24.37 -7.54 3.12
N ALA A 142 24.16 -8.35 2.09
CA ALA A 142 24.66 -9.73 1.99
C ALA A 142 26.20 -9.81 2.03
N LYS A 143 26.88 -8.80 1.48
CA LYS A 143 28.35 -8.77 1.42
C LYS A 143 29.00 -8.24 2.69
N TYR A 144 28.44 -7.17 3.27
CA TYR A 144 29.11 -6.40 4.31
C TYR A 144 28.50 -6.52 5.70
N HIS A 145 27.34 -7.19 5.83
CA HIS A 145 26.63 -7.31 7.09
C HIS A 145 26.18 -8.76 7.36
N PRO A 146 27.10 -9.73 7.48
CA PRO A 146 26.73 -11.05 7.97
C PRO A 146 26.21 -10.96 9.42
N THR A 147 25.25 -11.80 9.79
CA THR A 147 24.72 -11.87 11.16
C THR A 147 24.78 -13.30 11.71
N PRO A 148 25.99 -13.79 12.11
CA PRO A 148 26.21 -15.20 12.46
C PRO A 148 25.34 -15.71 13.62
N TYR A 149 25.09 -14.87 14.63
CA TYR A 149 24.27 -15.25 15.77
C TYR A 149 22.84 -15.62 15.37
N LEU A 150 22.22 -14.81 14.49
CA LEU A 150 20.88 -15.10 13.97
C LEU A 150 20.90 -16.33 13.05
N SER A 151 21.96 -16.48 12.26
CA SER A 151 22.14 -17.64 11.37
C SER A 151 22.12 -18.98 12.12
N CYS A 152 22.59 -19.03 13.37
CA CYS A 152 22.51 -20.22 14.21
C CYS A 152 21.08 -20.57 14.70
N LEU A 153 20.15 -19.62 14.63
CA LEU A 153 18.78 -19.76 15.18
C LEU A 153 17.71 -19.98 14.10
N VAL A 154 18.07 -19.85 12.82
CA VAL A 154 17.14 -19.98 11.69
C VAL A 154 17.50 -21.20 10.84
N LYS A 155 16.52 -22.09 10.63
CA LYS A 155 16.70 -23.30 9.82
C LYS A 155 17.14 -22.98 8.38
N GLY A 156 17.91 -23.90 7.79
CA GLY A 156 18.49 -23.77 6.45
C GLY A 156 19.86 -23.10 6.41
N CYS A 157 20.18 -22.20 7.34
CA CYS A 157 21.48 -21.51 7.36
C CYS A 157 22.65 -22.47 7.61
N ILE A 158 22.53 -23.32 8.64
CA ILE A 158 23.55 -24.33 8.98
C ILE A 158 23.68 -25.35 7.84
N ASP A 159 22.55 -25.86 7.34
CA ASP A 159 22.54 -26.90 6.30
C ASP A 159 23.19 -26.43 4.99
N LYS A 160 23.05 -25.15 4.66
CA LYS A 160 23.66 -24.54 3.47
C LYS A 160 25.04 -23.94 3.72
N ALA A 161 25.48 -23.88 4.97
CA ALA A 161 26.67 -23.12 5.39
C ALA A 161 26.66 -21.66 4.88
N LEU A 162 25.49 -21.02 4.90
CA LEU A 162 25.29 -19.64 4.45
C LEU A 162 24.74 -18.77 5.57
N ASP A 163 25.22 -17.53 5.64
CA ASP A 163 24.65 -16.53 6.54
C ASP A 163 23.20 -16.21 6.15
N ILE A 164 22.40 -15.83 7.15
CA ILE A 164 21.00 -15.44 6.99
C ILE A 164 20.81 -14.30 5.98
N ASN A 165 21.72 -13.32 5.91
CA ASN A 165 21.67 -12.23 4.93
C ASN A 165 22.20 -12.65 3.54
N GLN A 166 22.76 -13.85 3.41
CA GLN A 166 23.25 -14.45 2.16
C GLN A 166 22.29 -15.51 1.60
N GLY A 167 21.08 -15.63 2.16
CA GLY A 167 20.08 -16.59 1.69
C GLY A 167 20.15 -17.96 2.38
N GLY A 168 20.63 -18.02 3.63
CA GLY A 168 20.64 -19.26 4.41
C GLY A 168 19.24 -19.83 4.70
N ALA A 169 18.28 -18.99 5.11
CA ALA A 169 16.95 -19.43 5.58
C ALA A 169 16.20 -20.37 4.61
N GLU A 170 15.27 -21.19 5.11
CA GLU A 170 14.37 -21.99 4.25
C GLU A 170 13.37 -21.08 3.51
N LEU A 171 12.75 -20.16 4.25
CA LEU A 171 11.82 -19.16 3.76
C LEU A 171 12.47 -17.78 3.76
N ARG A 172 12.27 -17.02 2.69
CA ARG A 172 12.86 -15.69 2.50
C ARG A 172 11.95 -14.83 1.65
N TYR A 173 11.48 -13.75 2.26
CA TYR A 173 10.63 -12.79 1.58
C TYR A 173 11.09 -11.37 1.82
N VAL A 174 10.69 -10.48 0.94
CA VAL A 174 10.86 -9.03 1.11
C VAL A 174 9.49 -8.41 0.94
N THR A 175 9.00 -7.77 1.99
CA THR A 175 7.66 -7.18 1.98
C THR A 175 7.73 -5.77 1.39
N VAL A 176 6.94 -5.55 0.35
CA VAL A 176 6.69 -4.24 -0.26
C VAL A 176 5.42 -3.68 0.35
N GLU A 177 5.60 -2.71 1.23
CA GLU A 177 4.52 -2.10 1.98
C GLU A 177 3.86 -0.97 1.19
N GLY A 178 2.56 -1.15 0.88
CA GLY A 178 1.74 -0.16 0.20
C GLY A 178 1.32 0.98 1.14
N VAL A 179 1.75 2.20 0.80
CA VAL A 179 1.36 3.43 1.49
C VAL A 179 0.38 4.21 0.62
N THR A 180 -0.52 4.98 1.25
CA THR A 180 -1.49 5.89 0.58
C THR A 180 -2.59 5.20 -0.24
N PHE A 181 -2.95 3.96 0.11
CA PHE A 181 -3.94 3.16 -0.63
C PHE A 181 -5.30 3.86 -0.79
N ALA A 182 -5.99 4.20 0.30
CA ALA A 182 -7.32 4.80 0.19
C ALA A 182 -7.28 6.20 -0.43
N THR A 183 -6.24 7.02 -0.18
CA THR A 183 -6.07 8.30 -0.89
C THR A 183 -5.94 8.08 -2.40
N THR A 184 -5.26 7.01 -2.83
CA THR A 184 -5.14 6.66 -4.25
C THR A 184 -6.50 6.23 -4.82
N VAL A 185 -7.21 5.34 -4.14
CA VAL A 185 -8.55 4.88 -4.55
C VAL A 185 -9.53 6.05 -4.65
N ASP A 186 -9.64 6.86 -3.61
CA ASP A 186 -10.55 8.01 -3.56
C ASP A 186 -10.19 9.08 -4.59
N SER A 187 -8.91 9.19 -4.95
CA SER A 187 -8.46 10.09 -6.02
C SER A 187 -8.85 9.58 -7.41
N LEU A 188 -8.75 8.27 -7.64
CA LEU A 188 -9.23 7.64 -8.87
C LEU A 188 -10.76 7.78 -9.00
N LEU A 189 -11.51 7.56 -7.91
CA LEU A 189 -12.96 7.77 -7.87
C LEU A 189 -13.33 9.23 -8.14
N ALA A 190 -12.58 10.19 -7.57
CA ALA A 190 -12.80 11.60 -7.80
C ALA A 190 -12.56 11.99 -9.27
N ILE A 191 -11.48 11.49 -9.89
CA ILE A 191 -11.21 11.72 -11.31
C ILE A 191 -12.32 11.13 -12.19
N LYS A 192 -12.71 9.88 -11.93
CA LYS A 192 -13.82 9.22 -12.62
C LYS A 192 -15.10 10.07 -12.54
N TYR A 193 -15.46 10.47 -11.34
CA TYR A 193 -16.66 11.26 -11.08
C TYR A 193 -16.63 12.64 -11.73
N LEU A 194 -15.56 13.42 -11.51
CA LEU A 194 -15.47 14.81 -11.97
C LEU A 194 -15.28 14.93 -13.48
N VAL A 195 -14.35 14.16 -14.05
CA VAL A 195 -13.88 14.37 -15.43
C VAL A 195 -14.67 13.51 -16.41
N PHE A 196 -14.94 12.25 -16.06
CA PHE A 196 -15.51 11.29 -17.01
C PHE A 196 -17.03 11.14 -16.88
N ASP A 197 -17.55 10.97 -15.65
CA ASP A 197 -18.97 10.67 -15.43
C ASP A 197 -19.83 11.93 -15.44
N LYS A 198 -19.50 12.92 -14.61
CA LYS A 198 -20.29 14.15 -14.45
C LYS A 198 -19.78 15.33 -15.28
N LYS A 199 -18.54 15.26 -15.78
CA LYS A 199 -17.89 16.31 -16.60
C LYS A 199 -18.01 17.70 -15.96
N ILE A 200 -17.79 17.75 -14.66
CA ILE A 200 -17.87 18.98 -13.83
C ILE A 200 -16.67 19.89 -14.13
N CYS A 201 -15.52 19.30 -14.45
CA CYS A 201 -14.33 20.01 -14.91
C CYS A 201 -13.58 19.16 -15.94
N THR A 202 -12.69 19.79 -16.68
CA THR A 202 -11.70 19.13 -17.52
C THR A 202 -10.56 18.57 -16.68
N MET A 203 -9.78 17.64 -17.26
CA MET A 203 -8.57 17.13 -16.61
C MET A 203 -7.52 18.24 -16.40
N ASP A 204 -7.39 19.19 -17.32
CA ASP A 204 -6.43 20.30 -17.21
C ASP A 204 -6.79 21.27 -16.09
N GLU A 205 -8.09 21.56 -15.91
CA GLU A 205 -8.58 22.34 -14.78
C GLU A 205 -8.30 21.63 -13.44
N LEU A 206 -8.52 20.31 -13.39
CA LEU A 206 -8.19 19.52 -12.20
C LEU A 206 -6.69 19.56 -11.90
N ILE A 207 -5.83 19.29 -12.87
CA ILE A 207 -4.37 19.34 -12.70
C ILE A 207 -3.92 20.72 -12.23
N THR A 208 -4.51 21.80 -12.77
CA THR A 208 -4.23 23.18 -12.34
C THR A 208 -4.65 23.40 -10.89
N ALA A 209 -5.83 22.92 -10.49
CA ALA A 209 -6.30 22.98 -9.11
C ALA A 209 -5.35 22.25 -8.16
N LEU A 210 -4.86 21.06 -8.52
CA LEU A 210 -3.91 20.29 -7.68
C LEU A 210 -2.57 21.01 -7.53
N LYS A 211 -2.03 21.59 -8.61
CA LYS A 211 -0.78 22.37 -8.58
C LYS A 211 -0.88 23.61 -7.69
N ASN A 212 -2.05 24.25 -7.69
CA ASN A 212 -2.33 25.42 -6.87
C ASN A 212 -2.89 25.04 -5.48
N ASN A 213 -2.76 23.79 -5.05
CA ASN A 213 -3.24 23.32 -3.74
C ASN A 213 -4.71 23.65 -3.47
N TRP A 214 -5.57 23.53 -4.49
CA TRP A 214 -6.99 23.89 -4.50
C TRP A 214 -7.31 25.38 -4.30
N GLU A 215 -6.32 26.27 -4.28
CA GLU A 215 -6.53 27.72 -4.19
C GLU A 215 -7.36 28.23 -5.39
N GLY A 216 -8.39 29.03 -5.11
CA GLY A 216 -9.36 29.48 -6.12
C GLY A 216 -10.34 28.41 -6.63
N CYS A 217 -10.19 27.15 -6.21
CA CYS A 217 -11.00 26.01 -6.68
C CYS A 217 -11.82 25.34 -5.56
N GLU A 218 -12.10 26.06 -4.47
CA GLU A 218 -12.74 25.49 -3.26
C GLU A 218 -14.12 24.89 -3.55
N LYS A 219 -14.91 25.48 -4.47
CA LYS A 219 -16.19 24.89 -4.89
C LYS A 219 -16.01 23.48 -5.47
N LEU A 220 -15.01 23.30 -6.33
CA LEU A 220 -14.70 21.99 -6.93
C LEU A 220 -14.21 21.00 -5.86
N ARG A 221 -13.34 21.46 -4.95
CA ARG A 221 -12.87 20.67 -3.81
C ARG A 221 -14.02 20.17 -2.93
N GLN A 222 -14.98 21.04 -2.60
CA GLN A 222 -16.15 20.66 -1.81
C GLN A 222 -17.08 19.68 -2.54
N ILE A 223 -17.19 19.77 -3.87
CA ILE A 223 -17.93 18.77 -4.64
C ILE A 223 -17.26 17.41 -4.49
N VAL A 224 -15.93 17.32 -4.64
CA VAL A 224 -15.21 16.05 -4.45
C VAL A 224 -15.40 15.48 -3.05
N LYS A 225 -15.15 16.29 -2.01
CA LYS A 225 -15.19 15.81 -0.61
C LYS A 225 -16.55 15.23 -0.23
N ASN A 226 -17.63 15.81 -0.76
CA ASN A 226 -18.99 15.52 -0.32
C ASN A 226 -19.84 14.72 -1.32
N LYS A 227 -19.48 14.70 -2.61
CA LYS A 227 -20.32 14.09 -3.67
C LYS A 227 -19.63 12.96 -4.42
N ALA A 228 -18.30 12.95 -4.52
CA ALA A 228 -17.61 11.82 -5.16
C ALA A 228 -17.71 10.56 -4.26
N PRO A 229 -17.80 9.35 -4.85
CA PRO A 229 -17.71 8.11 -4.11
C PRO A 229 -16.41 8.03 -3.29
N LYS A 230 -16.47 7.33 -2.14
CA LYS A 230 -15.34 7.15 -1.23
C LYS A 230 -15.29 5.73 -0.70
N TYR A 231 -14.11 5.16 -0.64
CA TYR A 231 -13.83 3.86 -0.05
C TYR A 231 -14.07 3.87 1.47
N GLY A 232 -14.54 2.74 2.02
CA GLY A 232 -14.85 2.62 3.44
C GLY A 232 -16.30 2.93 3.82
N ARG A 233 -17.19 3.04 2.83
CA ARG A 233 -18.61 3.39 2.99
C ARG A 233 -19.55 2.26 2.57
N ASN A 234 -19.05 1.04 2.39
CA ASN A 234 -19.79 -0.10 1.81
C ASN A 234 -20.51 0.35 0.53
N ASP A 235 -19.70 0.82 -0.41
CA ASP A 235 -20.11 1.38 -1.69
C ASP A 235 -19.49 0.51 -2.79
N ASP A 236 -20.34 -0.21 -3.52
CA ASP A 236 -19.88 -1.28 -4.42
C ASP A 236 -18.93 -0.75 -5.49
N GLU A 237 -19.16 0.45 -6.02
CA GLU A 237 -18.29 1.05 -7.03
C GLU A 237 -16.91 1.38 -6.44
N ALA A 238 -16.89 2.02 -5.27
CA ALA A 238 -15.65 2.37 -4.58
C ALA A 238 -14.86 1.12 -4.17
N ASP A 239 -15.54 0.11 -3.65
CA ASP A 239 -14.93 -1.09 -3.09
C ASP A 239 -14.44 -2.04 -4.20
N LEU A 240 -15.14 -2.11 -5.33
CA LEU A 240 -14.68 -2.85 -6.52
C LEU A 240 -13.46 -2.17 -7.16
N LEU A 241 -13.42 -0.84 -7.21
CA LEU A 241 -12.22 -0.13 -7.69
C LEU A 241 -11.04 -0.33 -6.74
N ALA A 242 -11.29 -0.33 -5.42
CA ALA A 242 -10.27 -0.65 -4.43
C ALA A 242 -9.72 -2.07 -4.63
N GLN A 243 -10.58 -3.06 -4.87
CA GLN A 243 -10.16 -4.43 -5.16
C GLN A 243 -9.37 -4.54 -6.47
N LYS A 244 -9.83 -3.89 -7.55
CA LYS A 244 -9.11 -3.83 -8.84
C LYS A 244 -7.70 -3.26 -8.63
N PHE A 245 -7.61 -2.14 -7.90
CA PHE A 245 -6.32 -1.51 -7.61
C PHE A 245 -5.43 -2.37 -6.72
N MET A 246 -5.99 -2.97 -5.67
CA MET A 246 -5.27 -3.90 -4.79
C MET A 246 -4.63 -5.03 -5.61
N LYS A 247 -5.40 -5.66 -6.51
CA LYS A 247 -4.88 -6.70 -7.38
C LYS A 247 -3.76 -6.19 -8.31
N CYS A 248 -3.94 -5.02 -8.92
CA CYS A 248 -2.94 -4.43 -9.83
C CYS A 248 -1.56 -4.32 -9.17
N TRP A 249 -1.45 -3.64 -8.03
CA TRP A 249 -0.14 -3.42 -7.43
C TRP A 249 0.42 -4.68 -6.75
N THR A 250 -0.44 -5.50 -6.14
CA THR A 250 0.01 -6.73 -5.46
C THR A 250 0.53 -7.77 -6.45
N ASP A 251 -0.13 -7.97 -7.59
CA ASP A 251 0.33 -8.91 -8.62
C ASP A 251 1.64 -8.47 -9.25
N GLU A 252 1.86 -7.16 -9.40
CA GLU A 252 3.14 -6.64 -9.87
C GLU A 252 4.28 -6.97 -8.90
N VAL A 253 4.08 -6.78 -7.59
CA VAL A 253 5.10 -7.08 -6.57
C VAL A 253 5.57 -8.54 -6.64
N TRP A 254 4.64 -9.50 -6.85
CA TRP A 254 4.97 -10.92 -6.95
C TRP A 254 5.87 -11.29 -8.13
N LYS A 255 6.01 -10.42 -9.15
CA LYS A 255 6.90 -10.67 -10.29
C LYS A 255 8.38 -10.51 -9.95
N HIS A 256 8.71 -9.92 -8.79
CA HIS A 256 10.07 -9.51 -8.45
C HIS A 256 10.72 -10.42 -7.40
N LYS A 257 12.04 -10.59 -7.51
CA LYS A 257 12.88 -11.28 -6.53
C LYS A 257 14.21 -10.55 -6.36
N THR A 258 14.87 -10.77 -5.22
CA THR A 258 16.26 -10.32 -5.04
C THR A 258 17.21 -11.22 -5.81
N SER A 259 18.27 -10.63 -6.38
CA SER A 259 19.24 -11.35 -7.21
C SER A 259 20.23 -12.18 -6.39
N ILE A 260 20.67 -11.68 -5.24
CA ILE A 260 21.71 -12.33 -4.42
C ILE A 260 21.15 -13.41 -3.50
N THR A 261 19.91 -13.26 -3.01
CA THR A 261 19.31 -14.19 -2.04
C THR A 261 18.16 -15.02 -2.61
N ASP A 262 17.65 -14.74 -3.82
CA ASP A 262 16.42 -15.32 -4.37
C ASP A 262 15.21 -15.13 -3.44
N ALA A 263 15.20 -14.03 -2.66
CA ALA A 263 14.10 -13.70 -1.78
C ALA A 263 12.92 -13.18 -2.62
N GLN A 264 11.75 -13.77 -2.41
CA GLN A 264 10.54 -13.41 -3.14
C GLN A 264 9.98 -12.09 -2.61
N LEU A 265 9.71 -11.13 -3.48
CA LEU A 265 8.99 -9.94 -3.06
C LEU A 265 7.51 -10.28 -2.88
N ARG A 266 6.92 -9.79 -1.80
CA ARG A 266 5.50 -9.99 -1.45
C ARG A 266 4.85 -8.68 -1.03
N PRO A 267 3.55 -8.48 -1.28
CA PRO A 267 2.85 -7.27 -0.88
C PRO A 267 2.45 -7.27 0.60
N GLY A 268 2.56 -6.10 1.24
CA GLY A 268 2.03 -5.82 2.57
C GLY A 268 1.25 -4.49 2.60
N MET A 269 0.37 -4.33 3.59
CA MET A 269 -0.40 -3.10 3.81
C MET A 269 -0.11 -2.52 5.21
N LEU A 270 1.11 -2.02 5.37
CA LEU A 270 1.59 -1.24 6.50
C LEU A 270 2.05 0.15 6.02
N SER A 271 1.83 1.20 6.81
CA SER A 271 2.28 2.57 6.44
C SER A 271 3.05 3.30 7.53
N TRP A 272 3.23 2.68 8.70
CA TRP A 272 3.88 3.25 9.88
C TRP A 272 3.57 4.75 10.07
N ASN A 273 4.55 5.63 9.90
CA ASN A 273 4.39 7.10 9.90
C ASN A 273 4.64 7.75 8.52
N TYR A 274 4.86 6.97 7.46
CA TYR A 274 5.15 7.50 6.12
C TYR A 274 3.99 8.32 5.54
N TRP A 275 2.75 7.96 5.87
CA TRP A 275 1.54 8.70 5.49
C TRP A 275 1.48 10.13 6.06
N ILE A 276 2.27 10.43 7.10
CA ILE A 276 2.45 11.76 7.68
C ILE A 276 3.55 12.52 6.91
N SER A 277 4.74 11.92 6.78
CA SER A 277 5.88 12.57 6.12
C SER A 277 5.58 12.92 4.67
N ASP A 278 4.93 12.00 3.95
CA ASP A 278 4.64 12.15 2.53
C ASP A 278 3.59 13.23 2.26
N GLY A 279 2.79 13.58 3.29
CA GLY A 279 1.78 14.64 3.21
C GLY A 279 2.37 16.02 2.88
N TYR A 280 3.62 16.26 3.27
CA TYR A 280 4.36 17.50 3.05
C TYR A 280 5.17 17.50 1.73
N ILE A 281 5.38 16.33 1.13
CA ILE A 281 6.18 16.17 -0.10
C ILE A 281 5.26 16.17 -1.33
N LEU A 282 4.11 15.51 -1.23
CA LEU A 282 3.20 15.30 -2.37
C LEU A 282 2.24 16.46 -2.60
N PRO A 283 1.89 16.78 -3.86
CA PRO A 283 0.88 17.79 -4.18
C PRO A 283 -0.48 17.43 -3.60
N ALA A 284 -1.40 18.40 -3.55
CA ALA A 284 -2.80 18.14 -3.28
C ALA A 284 -3.33 16.98 -4.14
N SER A 285 -4.27 16.21 -3.59
CA SER A 285 -4.80 15.03 -4.28
C SER A 285 -6.23 15.22 -4.79
N PRO A 286 -6.60 14.54 -5.91
CA PRO A 286 -7.94 14.62 -6.49
C PRO A 286 -9.06 14.28 -5.54
N ASP A 287 -8.79 13.52 -4.46
CA ASP A 287 -9.75 13.20 -3.39
C ASP A 287 -10.16 14.40 -2.51
N GLY A 288 -9.51 15.56 -2.70
CA GLY A 288 -9.80 16.82 -2.01
C GLY A 288 -8.85 17.13 -0.85
N ARG A 289 -7.81 16.32 -0.64
CA ARG A 289 -6.73 16.59 0.33
C ARG A 289 -5.85 17.75 -0.15
N LEU A 290 -5.46 18.62 0.77
CA LEU A 290 -4.45 19.67 0.54
C LEU A 290 -3.03 19.12 0.70
N ASN A 291 -2.05 19.70 0.01
CA ASN A 291 -0.65 19.56 0.39
C ASN A 291 -0.47 20.06 1.84
N GLY A 292 0.26 19.29 2.65
CA GLY A 292 0.42 19.50 4.10
C GLY A 292 -0.61 18.77 4.97
N GLU A 293 -1.70 18.24 4.42
CA GLU A 293 -2.60 17.32 5.14
C GLU A 293 -2.10 15.87 5.03
N PHE A 294 -2.45 15.01 5.97
CA PHE A 294 -2.00 13.63 5.97
C PHE A 294 -2.73 12.75 4.94
N LEU A 295 -2.06 11.68 4.48
CA LEU A 295 -2.61 10.70 3.54
C LEU A 295 -3.37 9.57 4.29
N SER A 296 -3.97 8.62 3.57
CA SER A 296 -4.55 7.43 4.20
C SER A 296 -3.48 6.54 4.83
N ASN A 297 -3.76 6.01 6.03
CA ASN A 297 -2.89 5.08 6.74
C ASN A 297 -3.23 3.63 6.38
N ALA A 298 -2.25 2.88 5.86
CA ALA A 298 -2.39 1.49 5.48
C ALA A 298 -3.61 1.28 4.56
N ILE A 299 -4.43 0.27 4.86
CA ILE A 299 -5.65 -0.01 4.12
C ILE A 299 -6.86 0.80 4.60
N CYS A 300 -6.71 1.60 5.66
CA CYS A 300 -7.83 2.30 6.27
C CYS A 300 -8.35 3.38 5.30
N PRO A 301 -9.68 3.66 5.33
CA PRO A 301 -10.24 4.80 4.60
C PRO A 301 -9.52 6.12 4.94
N VAL A 302 -9.58 7.09 4.03
CA VAL A 302 -9.07 8.44 4.28
C VAL A 302 -9.74 9.00 5.55
N ASN A 303 -8.99 9.73 6.38
CA ASN A 303 -9.50 10.27 7.63
C ASN A 303 -10.80 11.08 7.41
N GLY A 304 -11.89 10.65 8.04
CA GLY A 304 -13.20 11.29 7.94
C GLY A 304 -14.02 10.88 6.70
N ALA A 305 -13.51 9.98 5.86
CA ALA A 305 -14.27 9.42 4.76
C ALA A 305 -15.30 8.38 5.23
N ASP A 306 -15.03 7.62 6.28
CA ASP A 306 -15.86 6.51 6.79
C ASP A 306 -17.11 6.97 7.56
N THR A 307 -18.03 7.65 6.88
CA THR A 307 -19.23 8.26 7.48
C THR A 307 -20.41 7.30 7.69
N LYS A 308 -20.31 6.03 7.26
CA LYS A 308 -21.37 5.01 7.42
C LYS A 308 -21.10 4.01 8.55
N GLY A 309 -20.19 4.33 9.45
CA GLY A 309 -19.86 3.53 10.63
C GLY A 309 -18.93 2.34 10.35
N PRO A 310 -18.45 1.68 11.41
CA PRO A 310 -17.36 0.70 11.31
C PRO A 310 -17.74 -0.60 10.60
N THR A 311 -19.01 -1.01 10.62
CA THR A 311 -19.45 -2.19 9.85
C THR A 311 -19.27 -1.97 8.35
N ALA A 312 -19.63 -0.78 7.86
CA ALA A 312 -19.45 -0.42 6.46
C ALA A 312 -17.97 -0.39 6.08
N ASN A 313 -17.13 0.16 6.97
CA ASN A 313 -15.67 0.20 6.80
C ASN A 313 -15.08 -1.21 6.71
N ILE A 314 -15.41 -2.11 7.65
CA ILE A 314 -14.91 -3.50 7.65
C ILE A 314 -15.35 -4.25 6.39
N ASN A 315 -16.59 -4.05 5.93
CA ASN A 315 -17.07 -4.67 4.69
C ASN A 315 -16.28 -4.19 3.47
N SER A 316 -16.07 -2.88 3.34
CA SER A 316 -15.26 -2.28 2.26
C SER A 316 -13.84 -2.84 2.24
N VAL A 317 -13.18 -2.92 3.41
CA VAL A 317 -11.85 -3.53 3.53
C VAL A 317 -11.91 -5.01 3.11
N GLY A 318 -12.93 -5.73 3.57
CA GLY A 318 -13.17 -7.13 3.20
C GLY A 318 -13.25 -7.34 1.69
N ILE A 319 -13.96 -6.46 0.96
CA ILE A 319 -14.05 -6.51 -0.50
C ILE A 319 -12.69 -6.19 -1.14
N ALA A 320 -12.03 -5.11 -0.70
CA ALA A 320 -10.75 -4.67 -1.25
C ALA A 320 -9.66 -5.74 -1.18
N ILE A 321 -9.67 -6.59 -0.14
CA ILE A 321 -8.69 -7.68 0.02
C ILE A 321 -9.10 -9.01 -0.63
N GLY A 322 -10.26 -9.09 -1.29
CA GLY A 322 -10.71 -10.27 -2.04
C GLY A 322 -11.93 -11.02 -1.45
N GLY A 323 -12.57 -10.50 -0.40
CA GLY A 323 -13.76 -11.09 0.20
C GLY A 323 -13.50 -12.42 0.91
N LYS A 324 -14.55 -13.12 1.39
CA LYS A 324 -14.45 -14.50 1.92
C LYS A 324 -14.82 -15.46 0.79
N SER A 325 -13.89 -15.78 -0.10
CA SER A 325 -14.11 -16.85 -1.10
C SER A 325 -13.63 -18.19 -0.55
N GLU A 326 -14.31 -19.28 -0.92
CA GLU A 326 -13.91 -20.67 -0.59
C GLU A 326 -12.50 -21.02 -1.10
N ASN A 327 -12.01 -20.27 -2.09
CA ASN A 327 -10.66 -20.40 -2.65
C ASN A 327 -9.61 -19.49 -1.99
N GLY A 328 -9.99 -18.71 -0.97
CA GLY A 328 -9.05 -17.98 -0.11
C GLY A 328 -8.17 -16.96 -0.83
N ILE A 329 -8.66 -16.27 -1.86
CA ILE A 329 -7.89 -15.22 -2.56
C ILE A 329 -7.79 -14.01 -1.65
N ILE A 330 -6.82 -14.03 -0.75
CA ILE A 330 -6.39 -12.88 0.04
C ILE A 330 -5.29 -12.20 -0.78
N LEU A 331 -5.56 -10.97 -1.20
CA LEU A 331 -4.66 -10.24 -2.09
C LEU A 331 -3.37 -9.75 -1.37
N THR A 332 -3.44 -9.52 -0.06
CA THR A 332 -2.33 -9.00 0.78
C THR A 332 -2.18 -9.78 2.09
N MET A 333 -0.94 -10.01 2.53
CA MET A 333 -0.64 -10.92 3.64
C MET A 333 -0.51 -10.22 5.02
N SER A 334 -0.27 -8.91 5.03
CA SER A 334 -0.14 -8.10 6.25
C SER A 334 -1.12 -6.93 6.16
N ILE A 335 -2.07 -6.83 7.10
CA ILE A 335 -3.09 -5.77 7.09
C ILE A 335 -3.11 -5.07 8.46
N ILE A 336 -2.92 -3.75 8.46
CA ILE A 336 -3.24 -2.93 9.64
C ILE A 336 -4.72 -2.59 9.66
N PHE A 337 -5.41 -3.04 10.71
CA PHE A 337 -6.64 -2.40 11.17
C PHE A 337 -6.29 -1.43 12.30
N ARG A 338 -6.55 -0.14 12.10
CA ARG A 338 -6.52 0.81 13.21
C ARG A 338 -7.81 0.63 14.00
N THR A 339 -7.72 -0.11 15.10
CA THR A 339 -8.83 -0.33 16.03
C THR A 339 -9.35 0.97 16.64
N GLU A 340 -8.68 2.13 16.55
CA GLU A 340 -9.22 3.40 17.08
C GLU A 340 -10.59 3.79 16.51
N GLN A 341 -10.93 3.43 15.27
CA GLN A 341 -12.28 3.65 14.73
C GLN A 341 -13.33 2.69 15.31
N ALA A 342 -12.94 1.45 15.67
CA ALA A 342 -13.80 0.51 16.37
C ALA A 342 -13.86 0.77 17.90
N ILE A 343 -12.77 1.24 18.51
CA ILE A 343 -12.63 1.59 19.92
C ILE A 343 -13.41 2.87 20.22
N ARG A 344 -13.39 3.88 19.33
CA ARG A 344 -14.28 5.05 19.47
C ARG A 344 -15.75 4.64 19.42
N LEU A 345 -16.14 3.63 18.66
CA LEU A 345 -17.51 3.14 18.65
C LEU A 345 -17.87 2.41 19.96
N HIS A 346 -16.96 1.67 20.58
CA HIS A 346 -17.22 1.04 21.88
C HIS A 346 -17.28 2.06 23.03
N CYS A 347 -16.48 3.12 22.99
CA CYS A 347 -16.52 4.20 23.99
C CYS A 347 -17.72 5.15 23.82
N LEU A 348 -18.31 5.26 22.63
CA LEU A 348 -19.52 6.06 22.38
C LEU A 348 -20.83 5.30 22.65
N LEU A 349 -20.77 3.98 22.86
CA LEU A 349 -21.92 3.13 23.19
C LEU A 349 -22.05 2.85 24.71
N GLN A 350 -21.32 3.58 25.55
CA GLN A 350 -21.40 3.52 27.01
C GLN A 350 -21.86 4.82 27.69
N TRP A 351 -22.60 5.68 26.98
CA TRP A 351 -23.35 6.79 27.59
C TRP A 351 -24.73 6.94 26.97
#